data_AF-A0A8T5E512-F1
#
_entry.id   AF-A0A8T5E512-F1
#
_cell.length_a   1.000
_cell.length_b   1.000
_cell.length_c   1.000
_cell.angle_alpha   90.00
_cell.angle_beta   90.00
_cell.angle_gamma   90.00
#
_symmetry.space_group_name_H-M   'P 1'
#
loop_
_entity.id
_entity.type
_entity.pdbx_description
1 polymer ?
#
loop_
_entity_poly.entity_id
_entity_poly.type
_entity_poly.pdbx_seq_one_letter_code
_entity_poly.pdbx_strand_id
1 'polypeptide(L)'
;MLEKIKHRMGDEMDEKIKKIILTEYHARLKGNSEIPKMHIYNFPELKEIENDVIFKNAKYLIDSNLVRGGIDEEKDHSFPWITRLTPAGIKLIEEE
;
A
#
# COMPACT_ATOMS: atom_id res chain seq x y z
N MET A 1 17.34 -21.64 -10.57
CA MET A 1 15.88 -21.93 -10.71
C MET A 1 15.13 -21.53 -9.44
N LEU A 2 15.57 -21.97 -8.25
CA LEU A 2 14.96 -21.63 -6.95
C LEU A 2 14.95 -20.12 -6.64
N GLU A 3 16.00 -19.38 -6.97
CA GLU A 3 16.04 -17.92 -6.78
C GLU A 3 15.00 -17.17 -7.61
N LYS A 4 14.77 -17.60 -8.86
CA LYS A 4 13.74 -17.01 -9.73
C LYS A 4 12.32 -17.24 -9.20
N ILE A 5 12.08 -18.38 -8.54
CA ILE A 5 10.80 -18.71 -7.91
C ILE A 5 10.60 -17.87 -6.65
N LYS A 6 11.62 -17.71 -5.81
CA LYS A 6 11.57 -16.82 -4.62
C LYS A 6 11.34 -15.37 -5.00
N HIS A 7 12.00 -14.88 -6.05
CA HIS A 7 11.81 -13.50 -6.53
C HIS A 7 10.38 -13.28 -7.03
N ARG A 8 9.85 -14.20 -7.85
CA ARG A 8 8.48 -14.14 -8.38
C ARG A 8 7.41 -14.15 -7.29
N MET A 9 7.58 -14.96 -6.24
CA MET A 9 6.65 -14.95 -5.10
C MET A 9 6.69 -13.62 -4.32
N GLY A 10 7.86 -12.98 -4.25
CA GLY A 10 8.00 -11.64 -3.68
C GLY A 10 7.27 -10.59 -4.51
N ASP A 11 7.40 -10.64 -5.84
CA ASP A 11 6.72 -9.72 -6.75
C ASP A 11 5.19 -9.86 -6.69
N GLU A 12 4.67 -11.09 -6.67
CA GLU A 12 3.24 -11.36 -6.55
C GLU A 12 2.66 -10.87 -5.21
N MET A 13 3.44 -10.98 -4.12
CA MET A 13 3.04 -10.44 -2.81
C MET A 13 3.06 -8.91 -2.80
N ASP A 14 4.09 -8.29 -3.36
CA ASP A 14 4.21 -6.83 -3.45
C ASP A 14 3.04 -6.23 -4.26
N GLU A 15 2.67 -6.84 -5.39
CA GLU A 15 1.48 -6.43 -6.16
C GLU A 15 0.19 -6.56 -5.34
N LYS A 16 0.02 -7.67 -4.60
CA LYS A 16 -1.15 -7.87 -3.75
C LYS A 16 -1.26 -6.78 -2.68
N ILE A 17 -0.17 -6.45 -2.00
CA ILE A 17 -0.14 -5.41 -0.96
C ILE A 17 -0.50 -4.05 -1.57
N LYS A 18 0.12 -3.69 -2.69
CA LYS A 18 -0.17 -2.41 -3.39
C LYS A 18 -1.64 -2.32 -3.77
N LYS A 19 -2.21 -3.41 -4.32
CA LYS A 19 -3.63 -3.46 -4.70
C LYS A 19 -4.56 -3.30 -3.51
N ILE A 20 -4.29 -3.97 -2.39
CA ILE A 20 -5.06 -3.79 -1.15
C ILE A 20 -5.06 -2.31 -0.72
N ILE A 21 -3.87 -1.69 -0.65
CA ILE A 21 -3.75 -0.28 -0.25
C ILE A 21 -4.52 0.63 -1.21
N LEU A 22 -4.30 0.50 -2.52
CA LEU A 22 -4.96 1.34 -3.52
C LEU A 22 -6.49 1.18 -3.50
N THR A 23 -6.98 -0.05 -3.33
CA THR A 23 -8.41 -0.38 -3.27
C THR A 23 -9.06 0.26 -2.06
N GLU A 24 -8.46 0.13 -0.87
CA GLU A 24 -9.00 0.73 0.35
C GLU A 24 -9.04 2.27 0.26
N TYR A 25 -7.99 2.91 -0.26
CA TYR A 25 -8.00 4.37 -0.45
C TYR A 25 -8.95 4.83 -1.58
N HIS A 26 -9.23 3.98 -2.57
CA HIS A 26 -10.27 4.24 -3.58
C HIS A 26 -11.67 4.15 -2.97
N ALA A 27 -11.92 3.14 -2.12
CA ALA A 27 -13.17 3.00 -1.39
C ALA A 27 -13.40 4.19 -0.45
N ARG A 28 -12.36 4.67 0.25
CA ARG A 28 -12.40 5.91 1.05
C ARG A 28 -12.78 7.12 0.21
N LEU A 29 -12.15 7.28 -0.95
CA LEU A 29 -12.44 8.38 -1.88
C LEU A 29 -13.91 8.36 -2.34
N LYS A 30 -14.47 7.18 -2.58
CA LYS A 30 -15.88 7.00 -2.99
C LYS A 30 -16.88 7.03 -1.83
N GLY A 31 -16.40 7.13 -0.58
CA GLY A 31 -17.25 7.09 0.62
C GLY A 31 -17.79 5.70 0.97
N ASN A 32 -17.20 4.64 0.41
CA ASN A 32 -17.65 3.25 0.54
C ASN A 32 -16.74 2.39 1.44
N SER A 33 -15.70 2.97 2.04
CA SER A 33 -14.81 2.23 2.94
C SER A 33 -15.51 1.90 4.26
N GLU A 34 -15.40 0.65 4.69
CA GLU A 34 -15.84 0.18 6.01
C GLU A 34 -14.85 0.57 7.13
N ILE A 35 -13.62 0.95 6.77
CA ILE A 35 -12.52 1.26 7.69
C ILE A 35 -11.81 2.60 7.35
N PRO A 36 -12.54 3.72 7.18
CA PRO A 36 -12.03 4.91 6.47
C PRO A 36 -10.92 5.69 7.18
N LYS A 37 -10.64 5.39 8.45
CA LYS A 37 -9.61 6.04 9.28
C LYS A 37 -8.54 5.07 9.77
N MET A 38 -8.62 3.81 9.36
CA MET A 38 -7.69 2.79 9.81
C MET A 38 -6.30 3.05 9.23
N HIS A 39 -5.27 2.87 10.06
CA HIS A 39 -3.88 2.93 9.61
C HIS A 39 -3.54 1.69 8.76
N ILE A 40 -2.64 1.82 7.79
CA ILE A 40 -2.34 0.78 6.77
C ILE A 40 -1.96 -0.56 7.43
N TYR A 41 -1.08 -0.53 8.43
CA TYR A 41 -0.68 -1.74 9.19
C TYR A 41 -1.82 -2.47 9.90
N ASN A 42 -2.95 -1.81 10.09
CA ASN A 42 -4.11 -2.39 10.76
C ASN A 42 -5.16 -2.91 9.78
N PHE A 43 -4.95 -2.79 8.46
CA PHE A 43 -5.89 -3.33 7.47
C PHE A 43 -6.05 -4.84 7.68
N PRO A 44 -7.30 -5.35 7.77
CA PRO A 44 -7.55 -6.77 8.01
C PRO A 44 -6.78 -7.69 7.06
N GLU A 45 -6.69 -7.30 5.78
CA GLU A 45 -6.02 -8.06 4.71
C GLU A 45 -4.49 -8.03 4.80
N LEU A 46 -3.91 -7.11 5.57
CA LEU A 46 -2.46 -6.97 5.76
C LEU A 46 -1.99 -7.50 7.12
N LYS A 47 -2.91 -7.97 7.98
CA LYS A 47 -2.61 -8.32 9.38
C LYS A 47 -1.53 -9.39 9.57
N GLU A 48 -1.39 -10.31 8.62
CA GLU A 48 -0.40 -11.40 8.67
C GLU A 48 0.89 -11.09 7.88
N ILE A 49 1.02 -9.88 7.35
CA ILE A 49 2.17 -9.44 6.56
C ILE A 49 3.12 -8.66 7.46
N GLU A 50 4.42 -8.93 7.35
CA GLU A 50 5.45 -8.19 8.07
C GLU A 50 5.41 -6.69 7.74
N ASN A 51 5.50 -5.84 8.77
CA ASN A 51 5.42 -4.39 8.62
C ASN A 51 6.47 -3.84 7.66
N ASP A 52 7.67 -4.42 7.59
CA ASP A 52 8.74 -3.98 6.67
C ASP A 52 8.36 -4.18 5.19
N VAL A 53 7.61 -5.25 4.88
CA VAL A 53 7.13 -5.52 3.53
C VAL A 53 6.01 -4.55 3.18
N ILE A 54 5.09 -4.28 4.11
CA ILE A 54 4.04 -3.27 3.94
C ILE A 54 4.68 -1.88 3.76
N PHE A 55 5.69 -1.55 4.56
CA PHE A 55 6.43 -0.28 4.51
C PHE A 55 7.04 -0.06 3.13
N LYS A 56 7.78 -1.04 2.61
CA LYS A 56 8.42 -0.98 1.28
C LYS A 56 7.39 -0.68 0.19
N ASN A 57 6.24 -1.35 0.23
CA ASN A 57 5.18 -1.16 -0.78
C ASN A 57 4.47 0.19 -0.63
N ALA A 58 4.16 0.62 0.59
CA ALA A 58 3.58 1.93 0.84
C ALA A 58 4.52 3.05 0.40
N LYS A 59 5.82 2.93 0.70
CA LYS A 59 6.86 3.86 0.23
C LYS A 59 6.92 3.89 -1.30
N TYR A 60 6.90 2.74 -1.97
CA TYR A 60 6.86 2.68 -3.43
C TYR A 60 5.68 3.46 -4.01
N LEU A 61 4.47 3.29 -3.44
CA LEU A 61 3.28 4.01 -3.91
C LEU A 61 3.41 5.53 -3.74
N ILE A 62 4.04 5.99 -2.65
CA ILE A 62 4.31 7.40 -2.36
C ILE A 62 5.36 7.94 -3.36
N ASP A 63 6.51 7.28 -3.47
CA ASP A 63 7.62 7.67 -4.36
C ASP A 63 7.17 7.70 -5.83
N SER A 64 6.33 6.73 -6.23
CA SER A 64 5.75 6.63 -7.58
C SER A 64 4.59 7.59 -7.83
N ASN A 65 4.27 8.45 -6.84
CA ASN A 65 3.22 9.46 -6.97
C ASN A 65 1.83 8.87 -7.29
N LEU A 66 1.56 7.63 -6.88
CA LEU A 66 0.24 6.98 -7.00
C LEU A 66 -0.69 7.38 -5.86
N VAL A 67 -0.10 7.75 -4.72
CA VAL A 67 -0.81 8.25 -3.53
C VAL A 67 -0.18 9.55 -3.04
N ARG A 68 -0.93 10.31 -2.25
CA ARG A 68 -0.43 11.45 -1.46
C ARG A 68 -0.21 10.97 -0.04
N GLY A 69 1.00 11.15 0.45
CA GLY A 69 1.42 10.64 1.75
C GLY A 69 2.82 11.12 2.09
N GLY A 70 3.35 10.58 3.18
CA GLY A 70 4.69 10.84 3.64
C GLY A 70 5.20 9.67 4.48
N ILE A 71 6.45 9.78 4.91
CA ILE A 71 7.05 8.90 5.91
C ILE A 71 7.34 9.78 7.11
N ASP A 72 6.76 9.43 8.25
CA ASP A 72 7.13 10.01 9.54
C ASP A 72 8.32 9.22 10.09
N GLU A 73 9.35 9.94 10.53
CA GLU A 73 10.53 9.38 11.16
C GLU A 73 10.49 9.67 12.67
N GLU A 74 10.40 8.62 13.49
CA GLU A 74 10.43 8.71 14.94
C GLU A 74 11.55 7.82 15.50
N LYS A 75 12.63 8.45 15.95
CA LYS A 75 13.84 7.76 16.46
C LYS A 75 14.37 6.76 15.43
N ASP A 76 14.28 5.46 15.74
CA ASP A 76 14.75 4.34 14.92
C ASP A 76 13.62 3.70 14.11
N HIS A 77 12.44 4.34 14.03
CA HIS A 77 11.27 3.84 13.32
C HIS A 77 10.80 4.81 12.25
N SER A 78 10.26 4.23 11.16
CA SER A 78 9.67 4.98 10.06
C SER A 78 8.28 4.44 9.75
N PHE A 79 7.31 5.34 9.59
CA PHE A 79 5.91 4.98 9.37
C PHE A 79 5.34 5.70 8.15
N PRO A 80 4.81 4.98 7.16
CA PRO A 80 4.19 5.59 6.00
C PRO A 80 2.75 5.97 6.37
N TRP A 81 2.37 7.19 6.03
CA TRP A 81 0.97 7.63 6.08
C TRP A 81 0.51 8.02 4.68
N ILE A 82 -0.74 7.72 4.37
CA ILE A 82 -1.37 8.05 3.10
C ILE A 82 -2.67 8.81 3.41
N THR A 83 -2.90 9.89 2.68
CA THR A 83 -4.11 10.72 2.83
C THR A 83 -5.13 10.46 1.73
N ARG A 84 -4.69 10.28 0.49
CA ARG A 84 -5.57 10.07 -0.67
C ARG A 84 -4.83 9.50 -1.86
N LEU A 85 -5.59 9.00 -2.83
CA LEU A 85 -5.06 8.67 -4.16
C LEU A 85 -4.72 9.95 -4.95
N THR A 86 -3.74 9.84 -5.85
CA THR A 86 -3.53 10.81 -6.94
C THR A 86 -4.38 10.44 -8.15
N PRO A 87 -4.53 11.32 -9.15
CA PRO A 87 -5.17 10.95 -10.42
C PRO A 87 -4.51 9.72 -11.08
N ALA A 88 -3.17 9.56 -10.94
CA ALA A 88 -2.46 8.41 -11.48
C ALA A 88 -2.81 7.12 -10.74
N GLY A 89 -2.90 7.14 -9.40
CA GLY A 89 -3.35 5.98 -8.62
C GLY A 89 -4.81 5.60 -8.87
N ILE A 90 -5.69 6.58 -9.07
CA ILE A 90 -7.10 6.34 -9.46
C ILE A 90 -7.15 5.67 -10.83
N LYS A 91 -6.41 6.20 -11.81
CA LYS A 91 -6.35 5.63 -13.15
C LYS A 91 -5.85 4.18 -13.11
N LEU A 92 -4.79 3.91 -12.36
CA LEU A 92 -4.23 2.57 -12.22
C LEU A 92 -5.25 1.55 -11.68
N ILE A 93 -6.04 1.90 -10.66
CA ILE A 93 -7.01 0.98 -10.07
C ILE A 93 -8.28 0.82 -10.92
N GLU A 94 -8.64 1.82 -11.73
CA GLU A 94 -9.85 1.78 -12.59
C GLU A 94 -9.59 1.18 -13.98
N GLU A 95 -8.34 1.08 -14.42
CA GLU A 95 -7.94 0.49 -15.71
C GLU A 95 -7.44 -0.97 -15.61
N GLU A 96 -7.27 -1.51 -14.40
CA GLU A 96 -7.07 -2.95 -14.16
C GLU A 96 -8.34 -3.78 -14.45
#